data_AF-A0A7X7VS39-F1
#
_entry.id   AF-A0A7X7VS39-F1
#
_cell.length_a   1.000
_cell.length_b   1.000
_cell.length_c   1.000
_cell.angle_alpha   90.00
_cell.angle_beta   90.00
_cell.angle_gamma   90.00
#
_symmetry.space_group_name_H-M   'P 1'
#
loop_
_entity.id
_entity.type
_entity.pdbx_description
1 polymer ?
#
loop_
_entity_poly.entity_id
_entity_poly.type
_entity_poly.pdbx_seq_one_letter_code
_entity_poly.pdbx_strand_id
1 'polypeptide(L)' 'MDRLYDRRLSVKETSAYLGISDETVYSWIQFHDMPTHMMGDWNFKINELDEYVKAGGATL' A
#
# COMPACT_ATOMS: atom_id res chain seq x y z
N MET A 1 3.72 19.66 13.51
CA MET A 1 3.86 18.35 14.17
C MET A 1 3.67 17.28 13.10
N ASP A 2 4.72 17.02 12.33
CA ASP A 2 4.68 16.05 11.24
C ASP A 2 5.05 14.66 11.79
N ARG A 3 4.03 13.92 12.26
CA ARG A 3 4.14 12.54 12.76
C ARG A 3 4.04 11.52 11.61
N LEU A 4 4.56 11.82 10.42
CA LEU A 4 4.38 10.94 9.26
C LEU A 4 5.49 9.89 9.09
N TYR A 5 6.59 9.99 9.85
CA TYR A 5 7.76 9.14 9.63
C TYR A 5 7.76 7.76 10.35
N ASP A 6 6.73 7.44 11.12
CA ASP A 6 6.52 6.10 11.71
C ASP A 6 5.05 5.66 11.57
N ARG A 7 4.41 6.04 10.45
CA ARG A 7 3.01 5.68 10.21
C ARG A 7 2.94 4.55 9.19
N ARG A 8 2.52 3.39 9.68
CA ARG A 8 1.99 2.32 8.83
C ARG A 8 0.73 2.87 8.16
N LEU A 9 0.65 2.81 6.84
CA LEU A 9 -0.52 3.27 6.09
C LEU A 9 -1.56 2.16 6.08
N SER A 10 -2.84 2.49 6.28
CA SER A 10 -3.94 1.57 5.96
C SER A 10 -4.32 1.66 4.48
N VAL A 11 -5.15 0.75 3.98
CA VAL A 11 -5.61 0.70 2.57
C VAL A 11 -6.07 2.06 2.03
N LYS A 12 -6.85 2.81 2.81
CA LYS A 12 -7.34 4.15 2.43
C LYS A 12 -6.23 5.19 2.29
N GLU A 13 -5.19 5.12 3.11
CA GLU A 13 -4.06 6.03 2.99
C GLU A 13 -3.19 5.65 1.79
N THR A 14 -2.99 4.36 1.55
CA THR A 14 -2.30 3.84 0.36
C THR A 14 -3.01 4.26 -0.94
N SER A 15 -4.35 4.14 -0.99
CA SER A 15 -5.14 4.55 -2.16
C SER A 15 -5.06 6.07 -2.38
N ALA A 16 -5.15 6.86 -1.31
CA ALA A 16 -4.96 8.32 -1.38
C ALA A 16 -3.53 8.73 -1.75
N TYR A 17 -2.52 7.99 -1.30
CA TYR A 17 -1.10 8.24 -1.60
C TYR A 17 -0.77 7.96 -3.07
N LEU A 18 -1.26 6.86 -3.61
CA LEU A 18 -1.07 6.46 -5.01
C LEU A 18 -2.03 7.17 -5.98
N GLY A 19 -3.12 7.75 -5.47
CA GLY A 19 -4.18 8.33 -6.29
C GLY A 19 -5.01 7.29 -7.04
N ILE A 20 -5.13 6.07 -6.50
CA ILE A 20 -5.92 4.97 -7.06
C ILE A 20 -7.14 4.67 -6.18
N SER A 21 -8.10 3.90 -6.69
CA SER A 21 -9.24 3.44 -5.90
C SER A 21 -8.83 2.39 -4.87
N ASP A 22 -9.51 2.33 -3.73
CA ASP A 22 -9.34 1.26 -2.74
C ASP A 22 -9.58 -0.13 -3.35
N GLU A 23 -10.52 -0.28 -4.28
CA GLU A 23 -10.71 -1.53 -5.06
C GLU A 23 -9.45 -1.99 -5.79
N THR A 24 -8.65 -1.06 -6.34
CA THR A 24 -7.37 -1.38 -6.99
C THR A 24 -6.36 -1.88 -5.97
N VAL A 25 -6.32 -1.26 -4.79
CA VAL A 25 -5.44 -1.71 -3.69
C VAL A 25 -5.84 -3.12 -3.24
N TYR A 26 -7.14 -3.40 -3.07
CA TYR A 26 -7.62 -4.76 -2.76
C TYR A 26 -7.22 -5.77 -3.85
N SER A 27 -7.36 -5.40 -5.13
CA SER A 27 -6.92 -6.23 -6.24
C SER A 27 -5.42 -6.51 -6.17
N TRP A 28 -4.60 -5.51 -5.83
CA TRP A 28 -3.15 -5.70 -5.69
C TRP A 28 -2.76 -6.63 -4.54
N ILE A 29 -3.54 -6.64 -3.46
CA ILE A 29 -3.33 -7.53 -2.32
C ILE A 29 -3.73 -8.97 -2.67
N GLN A 30 -4.75 -9.16 -3.50
CA GLN A 30 -5.28 -10.47 -3.86
C GLN A 30 -4.57 -11.13 -5.05
N PHE A 31 -4.27 -10.39 -6.10
CA PHE A 31 -3.78 -10.92 -7.39
C PHE A 31 -2.25 -10.81 -7.55
N HIS A 32 -1.65 -9.97 -6.73
CA HIS A 32 -0.41 -9.29 -7.02
C HIS A 32 0.56 -9.38 -5.82
N ASP A 33 0.15 -10.15 -4.80
CA ASP A 33 0.86 -10.50 -3.58
C ASP A 33 1.58 -9.29 -2.97
N MET A 34 0.89 -8.14 -2.96
CA MET A 34 1.42 -6.90 -2.42
C MET A 34 1.95 -7.17 -1.00
N PRO A 35 3.17 -6.72 -0.66
CA PRO A 35 3.75 -6.94 0.66
C PRO A 35 2.90 -6.23 1.73
N THR A 36 2.01 -7.01 2.34
CA THR A 36 1.11 -6.56 3.40
C THR A 36 1.54 -7.20 4.71
N HIS A 37 1.67 -6.39 5.76
CA HIS A 37 2.00 -6.92 7.07
C HIS A 37 0.74 -6.95 7.94
N MET A 38 0.12 -8.13 8.06
CA MET A 38 -1.02 -8.39 8.93
C MET A 38 -0.58 -8.56 10.39
N MET A 39 -0.69 -7.49 11.17
CA MET A 39 -0.78 -7.57 12.64
C MET A 39 -2.13 -6.98 13.07
N GLY A 40 -3.21 -7.68 12.73
CA GLY A 40 -4.59 -7.25 13.01
C GLY A 40 -5.25 -6.42 11.90
N ASP A 41 -4.57 -5.40 11.38
CA ASP A 41 -5.00 -4.56 10.24
C ASP A 41 -3.98 -4.61 9.10
N TRP A 42 -4.40 -4.35 7.86
CA TRP A 42 -3.50 -4.28 6.71
C TRP A 42 -2.70 -2.99 6.73
N ASN A 43 -1.43 -3.14 7.06
CA ASN A 43 -0.53 -2.02 7.25
C ASN A 43 0.59 -2.07 6.21
N PHE A 44 0.75 -0.99 5.46
CA PHE A 44 1.73 -0.84 4.39
C PHE A 44 2.84 0.11 4.82
N LYS A 45 4.09 -0.23 4.49
CA LYS A 45 5.20 0.72 4.54
C LYS A 45 5.28 1.42 3.18
N ILE A 46 5.42 2.74 3.20
CA ILE A 46 5.62 3.56 1.99
C ILE A 46 6.81 3.04 1.18
N ASN A 47 7.90 2.63 1.83
CA ASN A 47 9.08 2.15 1.15
C ASN A 47 8.81 0.84 0.37
N GLU A 48 8.15 -0.14 1.00
CA GLU A 48 7.79 -1.40 0.34
C GLU A 48 6.80 -1.16 -0.81
N LEU A 49 5.88 -0.21 -0.64
CA LEU A 49 4.92 0.19 -1.67
C LEU A 49 5.61 0.86 -2.88
N ASP A 50 6.56 1.77 -2.63
CA ASP A 50 7.32 2.44 -3.69
C ASP A 50 8.18 1.44 -4.47
N GLU A 51 8.85 0.53 -3.76
CA GLU A 51 9.61 -0.57 -4.38
C GLU A 51 8.70 -1.49 -5.20
N TYR A 52 7.52 -1.83 -4.68
CA TYR A 52 6.53 -2.66 -5.38
C TYR A 52 6.01 -2.00 -6.66
N VAL A 53 5.66 -0.72 -6.59
CA VAL A 53 5.20 0.07 -7.74
C VAL A 53 6.31 0.21 -8.77
N LYS A 54 7.56 0.51 -8.34
CA LYS A 54 8.74 0.56 -9.21
C LYS A 54 9.06 -0.78 -9.85
N ALA A 55 8.84 -1.89 -9.16
CA ALA A 55 9.01 -3.23 -9.68
C ALA A 55 7.95 -3.60 -10.74
N GLY A 56 6.98 -2.73 -11.00
CA GLY A 56 5.91 -2.96 -11.98
C GLY A 56 4.77 -3.82 -11.43
N GLY A 57 4.73 -4.08 -10.12
CA GLY A 57 3.65 -4.81 -9.47
C GLY A 57 2.29 -4.12 -9.58
N ALA A 58 2.29 -2.81 -9.85
CA ALA A 58 1.11 -1.98 -10.07
C ALA A 58 0.56 -2.00 -11.51
N THR A 59 1.00 -2.93 -12.37
CA THR A 59 0.52 -3.00 -13.75
C THR A 59 -0.90 -3.57 -13.78
N LEU A 60 -1.86 -2.73 -14.15
CA LEU A 60 -3.27 -3.06 -14.37
C LEU A 60 -3.49 -3.89 -15.64
#